data_AF-A0A2M8BU73-F1
#
_entry.id   AF-A0A2M8BU73-F1
#
_cell.length_a   1.000
_cell.length_b   1.000
_cell.length_c   1.000
_cell.angle_alpha   90.00
_cell.angle_beta   90.00
_cell.angle_gamma   90.00
#
_symmetry.space_group_name_H-M   'P 1'
#
loop_
_entity.id
_entity.type
_entity.pdbx_description
1 polymer ?
#
loop_
_entity_poly.entity_id
_entity_poly.type
_entity_poly.pdbx_seq_one_letter_code
_entity_poly.pdbx_strand_id
1 'polypeptide(L)'
;MIPRLLLIIAFSLPMAALAQGLEPSSDSTHARLQMLLSGYEYSPTQAELEELGLDLQTALIDLAEDNTLPQLARGRAMNMLQNYPSKVTRAHVEKALADEVGANLYLLGRELQLATSFATTQPEWALDQIERFVAHEDVGVRTLTVQGLAVLRNHDLVRGRIDELLLQLSLGERNDTVKTALRDAIGDTPLVPTGRVAIRKLEQH
;
A
#
# COMPACT_ATOMS: atom_id res chain seq x y z
N MET A 1 16.27 -87.40 20.22
CA MET A 1 16.87 -86.05 20.23
C MET A 1 16.22 -85.25 19.10
N ILE A 2 15.37 -84.28 19.45
CA ILE A 2 14.50 -83.55 18.50
C ILE A 2 15.10 -82.14 18.33
N PRO A 3 15.44 -81.68 17.12
CA PRO A 3 15.86 -80.29 16.93
C PRO A 3 14.63 -79.37 16.93
N ARG A 4 14.68 -78.35 17.78
CA ARG A 4 13.72 -77.23 17.83
C ARG A 4 13.89 -76.38 16.57
N LEU A 5 12.87 -76.36 15.73
CA LEU A 5 12.72 -75.43 14.61
C LEU A 5 12.06 -74.15 15.15
N LEU A 6 12.81 -73.05 15.15
CA LEU A 6 12.38 -71.73 15.60
C LEU A 6 11.88 -70.97 14.37
N LEU A 7 10.56 -70.83 14.25
CA LEU A 7 9.88 -70.13 13.17
C LEU A 7 9.90 -68.62 13.47
N ILE A 8 10.77 -67.86 12.79
CA ILE A 8 10.79 -66.39 12.85
C ILE A 8 9.81 -65.86 11.80
N ILE A 9 8.65 -65.37 12.24
CA ILE A 9 7.70 -64.65 11.39
C ILE A 9 8.21 -63.20 11.31
N ALA A 10 8.88 -62.85 10.21
CA ALA A 10 9.22 -61.48 9.87
C ALA A 10 7.95 -60.76 9.37
N PHE A 11 7.34 -59.96 10.25
CA PHE A 11 6.22 -59.08 9.91
C PHE A 11 6.80 -57.80 9.27
N SER A 12 6.86 -57.77 7.94
CA SER A 12 7.18 -56.55 7.19
C SER A 12 5.96 -55.63 7.17
N LEU A 13 5.92 -54.66 8.08
CA LEU A 13 4.96 -53.55 8.03
C LEU A 13 5.39 -52.55 6.94
N PRO A 14 4.53 -52.23 5.95
CA PRO A 14 4.80 -51.17 5.01
C PRO A 14 4.66 -49.81 5.72
N MET A 15 5.79 -49.22 6.13
CA MET A 15 5.93 -47.81 6.51
C MET A 15 5.82 -46.92 5.26
N ALA A 16 4.66 -46.90 4.62
CA ALA A 16 4.39 -46.09 3.43
C ALA A 16 2.97 -45.52 3.47
N ALA A 17 2.61 -44.89 4.58
CA ALA A 17 1.46 -44.00 4.67
C ALA A 17 1.58 -43.25 6.00
N LEU A 18 2.06 -42.01 5.97
CA LEU A 18 1.80 -40.90 6.92
C LEU A 18 2.75 -39.73 6.58
N ALA A 19 2.75 -39.34 5.31
CA ALA A 19 3.19 -38.01 4.88
C ALA A 19 2.09 -37.43 3.99
N GLN A 20 0.83 -37.54 4.45
CA GLN A 20 -0.21 -36.64 3.95
C GLN A 20 0.08 -35.29 4.59
N GLY A 21 0.51 -34.36 3.76
CA GLY A 21 0.79 -32.98 4.13
C GLY A 21 -0.37 -32.42 4.95
N LEU A 22 -0.05 -32.06 6.18
CA LEU A 22 -0.80 -31.04 6.91
C LEU A 22 -0.57 -29.73 6.14
N GLU A 23 -1.28 -29.54 5.03
CA GLU A 23 -1.43 -28.21 4.48
C GLU A 23 -2.10 -27.37 5.57
N PRO A 24 -1.47 -26.27 6.01
CA PRO A 24 -2.11 -25.37 6.96
C PRO A 24 -3.41 -24.89 6.33
N SER A 25 -4.54 -25.15 6.99
CA SER A 25 -5.85 -24.64 6.55
C SER A 25 -5.79 -23.12 6.36
N SER A 26 -6.49 -22.60 5.35
CA SER A 26 -6.60 -21.15 5.07
C SER A 26 -6.90 -20.32 6.32
N ASP A 27 -7.71 -20.87 7.22
CA ASP A 27 -8.15 -20.24 8.46
C ASP A 27 -6.99 -20.11 9.47
N SER A 28 -6.12 -21.11 9.55
CA SER A 28 -4.93 -21.07 10.40
C SER A 28 -3.90 -20.04 9.95
N THR A 29 -3.85 -19.77 8.64
CA THR A 29 -2.89 -18.82 8.08
C THR A 29 -3.39 -17.39 8.15
N HIS A 30 -4.70 -17.15 7.98
CA HIS A 30 -5.31 -15.85 8.28
C HIS A 30 -5.15 -15.47 9.75
N ALA A 31 -5.35 -16.42 10.67
CA ALA A 31 -5.12 -16.18 12.10
C ALA A 31 -3.65 -15.83 12.40
N ARG A 32 -2.70 -16.49 11.75
CA ARG A 32 -1.26 -16.17 11.86
C ARG A 32 -0.94 -14.78 11.30
N LEU A 33 -1.49 -14.42 10.15
CA LEU A 33 -1.31 -13.09 9.58
C LEU A 33 -1.89 -12.01 10.50
N GLN A 34 -3.11 -12.19 11.01
CA GLN A 34 -3.69 -11.28 12.00
C GLN A 34 -2.82 -11.13 13.24
N MET A 35 -2.27 -12.23 13.77
CA MET A 35 -1.35 -12.21 14.90
C MET A 35 -0.10 -11.39 14.58
N LEU A 36 0.53 -11.60 13.41
CA LEU A 36 1.71 -10.85 12.98
C LEU A 36 1.42 -9.35 12.86
N LEU A 37 0.25 -8.99 12.32
CA LEU A 37 -0.16 -7.60 12.16
C LEU A 37 -0.59 -6.92 13.46
N SER A 38 -0.91 -7.68 14.51
CA SER A 38 -1.40 -7.16 15.80
C SER A 38 -0.29 -6.60 16.71
N GLY A 39 0.98 -6.99 16.49
CA GLY A 39 2.07 -6.69 17.42
C GLY A 39 2.58 -5.24 17.33
N TYR A 40 2.38 -4.42 18.37
CA TYR A 40 2.69 -2.97 18.35
C TYR A 40 4.13 -2.62 17.91
N GLU A 41 5.13 -3.43 18.25
CA GLU A 41 6.55 -3.13 17.99
C GLU A 41 7.16 -3.95 16.85
N TYR A 42 6.45 -4.97 16.38
CA TYR A 42 6.97 -5.92 15.41
C TYR A 42 6.39 -5.64 14.03
N SER A 43 7.27 -5.46 13.06
CA SER A 43 6.92 -5.38 11.63
C SER A 43 7.43 -6.67 10.96
N PRO A 44 6.54 -7.53 10.44
CA PRO A 44 6.96 -8.77 9.81
C PRO A 44 7.84 -8.48 8.60
N THR A 45 8.91 -9.24 8.46
CA THR A 45 9.80 -9.21 7.30
C THR A 45 9.15 -9.87 6.09
N GLN A 46 9.64 -9.57 4.89
CA GLN A 46 9.13 -10.19 3.67
C GLN A 46 9.27 -11.73 3.71
N ALA A 47 10.37 -12.26 4.24
CA ALA A 47 10.60 -13.69 4.36
C ALA A 47 9.55 -14.38 5.26
N GLU A 48 9.22 -13.79 6.41
CA GLU A 48 8.22 -14.34 7.34
C GLU A 48 6.81 -14.36 6.72
N LEU A 49 6.54 -13.48 5.75
CA LEU A 49 5.27 -13.46 5.04
C LEU A 49 5.22 -14.47 3.90
N GLU A 50 6.33 -14.66 3.18
CA GLU A 50 6.46 -15.67 2.15
C GLU A 50 6.32 -17.09 2.74
N GLU A 51 6.81 -17.30 3.97
CA GLU A 51 6.63 -18.55 4.73
C GLU A 51 5.16 -18.89 5.03
N LEU A 52 4.24 -17.92 4.99
CA LEU A 52 2.81 -18.19 5.16
C LEU A 52 2.21 -18.95 3.98
N GLY A 53 2.84 -18.93 2.80
CA GLY A 53 2.40 -19.70 1.63
C GLY A 53 1.01 -19.33 1.09
N LEU A 54 0.44 -18.20 1.51
CA LEU A 54 -0.82 -17.67 1.01
C LEU A 54 -0.62 -16.84 -0.26
N ASP A 55 -1.71 -16.64 -0.99
CA ASP A 55 -1.88 -15.40 -1.75
C ASP A 55 -1.97 -14.22 -0.76
N LEU A 56 -0.79 -13.80 -0.28
CA LEU A 56 -0.66 -12.81 0.77
C LEU A 56 -1.27 -11.47 0.34
N GLN A 57 -1.20 -11.12 -0.94
CA GLN A 57 -1.82 -9.92 -1.46
C GLN A 57 -3.33 -9.92 -1.20
N THR A 58 -4.03 -11.00 -1.58
CA THR A 58 -5.47 -11.11 -1.35
C THR A 58 -5.79 -11.09 0.15
N ALA A 59 -5.04 -11.82 0.97
CA ALA A 59 -5.25 -11.82 2.42
C ALA A 59 -5.01 -10.44 3.07
N LEU A 60 -4.01 -9.68 2.61
CA LEU A 60 -3.75 -8.32 3.09
C LEU A 60 -4.87 -7.34 2.69
N ILE A 61 -5.45 -7.50 1.49
CA ILE A 61 -6.62 -6.72 1.06
C ILE A 61 -7.83 -7.06 1.94
N ASP A 62 -8.10 -8.34 2.18
CA ASP A 62 -9.20 -8.77 3.03
C ASP A 62 -9.08 -8.17 4.45
N LEU A 63 -7.88 -8.18 5.02
CA LEU A 63 -7.62 -7.56 6.33
C LEU A 63 -7.70 -6.03 6.30
N ALA A 64 -7.33 -5.38 5.19
CA ALA A 64 -7.47 -3.93 5.02
C ALA A 64 -8.95 -3.51 4.93
N GLU A 65 -9.80 -4.33 4.32
CA GLU A 65 -11.23 -4.09 4.15
C GLU A 65 -12.08 -4.53 5.36
N ASP A 66 -11.56 -5.38 6.26
CA ASP A 66 -12.28 -5.89 7.43
C ASP A 66 -12.53 -4.80 8.50
N ASN A 67 -13.75 -4.28 8.53
CA ASN A 67 -14.20 -3.27 9.49
C ASN A 67 -14.35 -3.79 10.94
N THR A 68 -14.24 -5.10 11.17
CA THR A 68 -14.22 -5.66 12.53
C THR A 68 -12.85 -5.55 13.20
N LEU A 69 -11.79 -5.33 12.40
CA LEU A 69 -10.43 -5.18 12.91
C LEU A 69 -10.14 -3.76 13.38
N PRO A 70 -9.25 -3.59 14.39
CA PRO A 70 -8.74 -2.28 14.76
C PRO A 70 -8.08 -1.57 13.58
N GLN A 71 -8.30 -0.26 13.48
CA GLN A 71 -7.75 0.58 12.43
C GLN A 71 -6.23 0.41 12.23
N LEU A 72 -5.47 0.23 13.31
CA LEU A 72 -4.02 0.03 13.24
C LEU A 72 -3.65 -1.24 12.47
N ALA A 73 -4.38 -2.35 12.67
CA ALA A 73 -4.13 -3.60 11.98
C ALA A 73 -4.43 -3.47 10.47
N ARG A 74 -5.54 -2.81 10.14
CA ARG A 74 -5.92 -2.50 8.75
C ARG A 74 -4.87 -1.63 8.05
N GLY A 75 -4.43 -0.56 8.71
CA GLY A 75 -3.40 0.33 8.19
C GLY A 75 -2.04 -0.35 7.99
N ARG A 76 -1.71 -1.34 8.83
CA ARG A 76 -0.51 -2.17 8.65
C ARG A 76 -0.64 -3.09 7.44
N ALA A 77 -1.79 -3.72 7.26
CA ALA A 77 -2.05 -4.51 6.07
C ALA A 77 -1.87 -3.66 4.79
N MET A 78 -2.42 -2.44 4.77
CA MET A 78 -2.24 -1.48 3.68
C MET A 78 -0.77 -1.07 3.46
N ASN A 79 0.00 -0.81 4.53
CA ASN A 79 1.42 -0.51 4.40
C ASN A 79 2.18 -1.66 3.71
N MET A 80 1.81 -2.90 4.01
CA MET A 80 2.48 -4.07 3.44
C MET A 80 2.10 -4.32 1.99
N LEU A 81 0.91 -3.89 1.55
CA LEU A 81 0.50 -3.93 0.15
C LEU A 81 1.41 -3.10 -0.77
N GLN A 82 2.20 -2.16 -0.23
CA GLN A 82 3.20 -1.41 -1.01
C GLN A 82 4.29 -2.33 -1.61
N ASN A 83 4.54 -3.48 -0.99
CA ASN A 83 5.48 -4.49 -1.51
C ASN A 83 4.86 -5.35 -2.63
N TYR A 84 3.56 -5.21 -2.89
CA TYR A 84 2.81 -6.00 -3.87
C TYR A 84 2.10 -5.09 -4.89
N PRO A 85 2.83 -4.31 -5.70
CA PRO A 85 2.22 -3.47 -6.72
C PRO A 85 1.71 -4.33 -7.90
N SER A 86 0.45 -4.74 -7.83
CA SER A 86 -0.21 -5.53 -8.88
C SER A 86 -1.50 -4.85 -9.36
N LYS A 87 -2.12 -5.42 -10.41
CA LYS A 87 -3.45 -4.99 -10.86
C LYS A 87 -4.52 -5.12 -9.78
N VAL A 88 -4.37 -6.08 -8.87
CA VAL A 88 -5.32 -6.32 -7.76
C VAL A 88 -5.19 -5.23 -6.71
N THR A 89 -3.97 -4.94 -6.23
CA THR A 89 -3.72 -3.80 -5.31
C THR A 89 -4.18 -2.49 -5.94
N ARG A 90 -3.91 -2.29 -7.22
CA ARG A 90 -4.34 -1.09 -7.95
C ARG A 90 -5.87 -0.94 -7.94
N ALA A 91 -6.61 -2.00 -8.26
CA ALA A 91 -8.07 -2.00 -8.25
C ALA A 91 -8.64 -1.73 -6.85
N HIS A 92 -7.99 -2.28 -5.80
CA HIS A 92 -8.33 -1.97 -4.41
C HIS A 92 -8.16 -0.48 -4.10
N VAL A 93 -7.00 0.12 -4.42
CA VAL A 93 -6.73 1.55 -4.22
C VAL A 93 -7.73 2.42 -4.99
N GLU A 94 -8.02 2.09 -6.25
CA GLU A 94 -9.00 2.82 -7.06
C GLU A 94 -10.39 2.83 -6.40
N LYS A 95 -10.84 1.67 -5.93
CA LYS A 95 -12.12 1.51 -5.20
C LYS A 95 -12.10 2.29 -3.89
N ALA A 96 -11.04 2.14 -3.08
CA ALA A 96 -10.95 2.75 -1.75
C ALA A 96 -10.90 4.29 -1.82
N LEU A 97 -10.12 4.84 -2.76
CA LEU A 97 -10.04 6.28 -2.96
C LEU A 97 -11.25 6.87 -3.67
N ALA A 98 -12.09 6.07 -4.34
CA ALA A 98 -13.35 6.56 -4.93
C ALA A 98 -14.46 6.74 -3.87
N ASP A 99 -14.39 6.03 -2.74
CA ASP A 99 -15.37 6.05 -1.66
C ASP A 99 -15.07 7.14 -0.60
N GLU A 100 -14.53 8.29 -1.02
CA GLU A 100 -14.00 9.37 -0.17
C GLU A 100 -14.93 9.77 1.00
N VAL A 101 -16.25 9.65 0.78
CA VAL A 101 -17.32 10.03 1.73
C VAL A 101 -17.43 9.06 2.93
N GLY A 102 -16.98 7.82 2.80
CA GLY A 102 -16.97 6.80 3.87
C GLY A 102 -15.60 6.57 4.51
N ALA A 103 -14.54 7.17 3.97
CA ALA A 103 -13.17 6.84 4.33
C ALA A 103 -12.76 7.51 5.65
N ASN A 104 -12.35 6.70 6.62
CA ASN A 104 -11.63 7.19 7.78
C ASN A 104 -10.32 7.87 7.32
N LEU A 105 -10.09 9.14 7.73
CA LEU A 105 -8.95 9.96 7.28
C LEU A 105 -7.59 9.27 7.39
N TYR A 106 -7.38 8.47 8.43
CA TYR A 106 -6.13 7.72 8.57
C TYR A 106 -6.00 6.63 7.50
N LEU A 107 -7.06 5.90 7.17
CA LEU A 107 -7.04 4.89 6.10
C LEU A 107 -6.92 5.56 4.73
N LEU A 108 -7.63 6.68 4.50
CA LEU A 108 -7.46 7.50 3.29
C LEU A 108 -5.99 7.90 3.09
N GLY A 109 -5.32 8.33 4.16
CA GLY A 109 -3.90 8.65 4.11
C GLY A 109 -3.01 7.46 3.74
N ARG A 110 -3.38 6.23 4.14
CA ARG A 110 -2.68 5.01 3.73
C ARG A 110 -2.90 4.66 2.26
N GLU A 111 -4.11 4.84 1.77
CA GLU A 111 -4.43 4.63 0.35
C GLU A 111 -3.68 5.61 -0.56
N LEU A 112 -3.54 6.88 -0.13
CA LEU A 112 -2.72 7.86 -0.85
C LEU A 112 -1.24 7.47 -0.89
N GLN A 113 -0.70 6.96 0.23
CA GLN A 113 0.66 6.44 0.27
C GLN A 113 0.82 5.22 -0.64
N LEU A 114 -0.17 4.32 -0.64
CA LEU A 114 -0.18 3.14 -1.50
C LEU A 114 -0.27 3.53 -2.99
N ALA A 115 -1.11 4.49 -3.37
CA ALA A 115 -1.14 5.04 -4.72
C ALA A 115 0.22 5.63 -5.13
N THR A 116 0.88 6.36 -4.22
CA THR A 116 2.22 6.93 -4.45
C THR A 116 3.28 5.85 -4.70
N SER A 117 3.15 4.66 -4.10
CA SER A 117 4.10 3.55 -4.32
C SER A 117 4.15 3.08 -5.79
N PHE A 118 3.11 3.36 -6.59
CA PHE A 118 3.09 3.06 -8.03
C PHE A 118 3.80 4.12 -8.88
N ALA A 119 4.33 5.20 -8.31
CA ALA A 119 5.00 6.28 -9.04
C ALA A 119 6.07 5.75 -10.01
N THR A 120 6.85 4.75 -9.60
CA THR A 120 7.93 4.19 -10.41
C THR A 120 7.44 3.44 -11.65
N THR A 121 6.29 2.77 -11.57
CA THR A 121 5.81 1.87 -12.64
C THR A 121 4.67 2.47 -13.46
N GLN A 122 3.84 3.30 -12.84
CA GLN A 122 2.63 3.88 -13.42
C GLN A 122 2.43 5.33 -12.91
N PRO A 123 3.36 6.26 -13.22
CA PRO A 123 3.34 7.62 -12.67
C PRO A 123 2.09 8.41 -13.06
N GLU A 124 1.58 8.25 -14.28
CA GLU A 124 0.36 8.95 -14.74
C GLU A 124 -0.87 8.50 -13.94
N TRP A 125 -1.04 7.19 -13.75
CA TRP A 125 -2.12 6.65 -12.94
C TRP A 125 -2.02 7.12 -11.49
N ALA A 126 -0.83 7.04 -10.88
CA ALA A 126 -0.61 7.48 -9.51
C ALA A 126 -0.95 8.97 -9.34
N LEU A 127 -0.56 9.80 -10.32
CA LEU A 127 -0.92 11.21 -10.35
C LEU A 127 -2.44 11.40 -10.42
N ASP A 128 -3.13 10.71 -11.32
CA ASP A 128 -4.60 10.81 -11.45
C ASP A 128 -5.31 10.44 -10.14
N GLN A 129 -4.78 9.47 -9.38
CA GLN A 129 -5.34 9.11 -8.08
C GLN A 129 -5.10 10.16 -7.00
N ILE A 130 -3.94 10.85 -7.02
CA ILE A 130 -3.52 11.79 -5.98
C ILE A 130 -4.09 13.19 -6.23
N GLU A 131 -4.17 13.63 -7.50
CA GLU A 131 -4.51 15.01 -7.82
C GLU A 131 -5.94 15.44 -7.43
N ARG A 132 -6.87 14.50 -7.28
CA ARG A 132 -8.23 14.81 -6.84
C ARG A 132 -8.29 15.33 -5.40
N PHE A 133 -7.27 15.02 -4.59
CA PHE A 133 -7.21 15.39 -3.18
C PHE A 133 -6.49 16.71 -2.91
N VAL A 134 -6.04 17.39 -3.98
CA VAL A 134 -5.29 18.64 -3.91
C VAL A 134 -6.11 19.75 -3.24
N ALA A 135 -7.42 19.74 -3.45
CA ALA A 135 -8.37 20.68 -2.86
C ALA A 135 -9.23 20.08 -1.74
N HIS A 136 -8.82 18.93 -1.17
CA HIS A 136 -9.58 18.26 -0.11
C HIS A 136 -9.76 19.17 1.12
N GLU A 137 -10.88 19.08 1.85
CA GLU A 137 -11.16 19.98 2.98
C GLU A 137 -10.22 19.76 4.18
N ASP A 138 -9.85 18.51 4.44
CA ASP A 138 -8.92 18.13 5.50
C ASP A 138 -7.47 18.53 5.19
N VAL A 139 -6.82 19.17 6.17
CA VAL A 139 -5.43 19.65 6.07
C VAL A 139 -4.44 18.49 5.93
N GLY A 140 -4.64 17.40 6.68
CA GLY A 140 -3.77 16.24 6.66
C GLY A 140 -3.78 15.54 5.31
N VAL A 141 -4.97 15.39 4.70
CA VAL A 141 -5.11 14.84 3.35
C VAL A 141 -4.41 15.73 2.31
N ARG A 142 -4.57 17.06 2.36
CA ARG A 142 -3.83 17.96 1.46
C ARG A 142 -2.32 17.87 1.67
N THR A 143 -1.85 17.79 2.91
CA THR A 143 -0.42 17.62 3.22
C THR A 143 0.13 16.32 2.63
N LEU A 144 -0.58 15.19 2.81
CA LEU A 144 -0.19 13.90 2.22
C LEU A 144 -0.21 13.94 0.69
N THR A 145 -1.20 14.63 0.11
CA THR A 145 -1.30 14.84 -1.34
C THR A 145 -0.07 15.58 -1.86
N VAL A 146 0.34 16.67 -1.22
CA VAL A 146 1.55 17.42 -1.59
C VAL A 146 2.81 16.55 -1.49
N GLN A 147 2.92 15.72 -0.45
CA GLN A 147 4.03 14.78 -0.32
C GLN A 147 4.04 13.73 -1.45
N GLY A 148 2.88 13.18 -1.81
CA GLY A 148 2.75 12.27 -2.95
C GLY A 148 3.14 12.92 -4.28
N LEU A 149 2.71 14.17 -4.51
CA LEU A 149 3.13 14.97 -5.66
C LEU A 149 4.65 15.19 -5.69
N ALA A 150 5.28 15.44 -4.54
CA ALA A 150 6.73 15.61 -4.43
C ALA A 150 7.50 14.36 -4.88
N VAL A 151 7.02 13.16 -4.50
CA VAL A 151 7.59 11.89 -4.94
C VAL A 151 7.47 11.74 -6.45
N LEU A 152 6.28 12.01 -7.00
CA LEU A 152 6.00 11.90 -8.43
C LEU A 152 6.74 12.93 -9.29
N ARG A 153 7.12 14.08 -8.71
CA ARG A 153 7.77 15.19 -9.43
C ARG A 153 9.09 14.80 -10.10
N ASN A 154 9.74 13.76 -9.61
CA ASN A 154 10.98 13.22 -10.18
C ASN A 154 10.76 12.45 -11.50
N HIS A 155 9.52 12.25 -11.94
CA HIS A 155 9.18 11.55 -13.17
C HIS A 155 8.86 12.53 -14.31
N ASP A 156 9.68 12.53 -15.36
CA ASP A 156 9.56 13.45 -16.50
C ASP A 156 8.19 13.42 -17.20
N LEU A 157 7.54 12.24 -17.24
CA LEU A 157 6.22 12.06 -17.86
C LEU A 157 5.13 12.93 -17.22
N VAL A 158 5.22 13.17 -15.91
CA VAL A 158 4.19 13.84 -15.12
C VAL A 158 4.66 15.16 -14.50
N ARG A 159 5.96 15.44 -14.54
CA ARG A 159 6.59 16.61 -13.90
C ARG A 159 5.91 17.92 -14.25
N GLY A 160 5.60 18.16 -15.53
CA GLY A 160 4.98 19.42 -15.96
C GLY A 160 3.59 19.66 -15.37
N ARG A 161 2.77 18.59 -15.23
CA ARG A 161 1.44 18.65 -14.60
C ARG A 161 1.57 18.85 -13.09
N ILE A 162 2.54 18.20 -12.47
CA ILE A 162 2.83 18.35 -11.03
C ILE A 162 3.30 19.77 -10.72
N ASP A 163 4.22 20.33 -11.50
CA ASP A 163 4.71 21.69 -11.30
C ASP A 163 3.57 22.71 -11.42
N GLU A 164 2.62 22.49 -12.33
CA GLU A 164 1.40 23.30 -12.44
C GLU A 164 0.52 23.16 -11.18
N LEU A 165 0.27 21.94 -10.70
CA LEU A 165 -0.53 21.70 -9.50
C LEU A 165 0.10 22.33 -8.24
N LEU A 166 1.41 22.14 -8.05
CA LEU A 166 2.14 22.73 -6.92
C LEU A 166 2.14 24.26 -6.98
N LEU A 167 2.26 24.84 -8.18
CA LEU A 167 2.18 26.28 -8.36
C LEU A 167 0.78 26.80 -8.01
N GLN A 168 -0.27 26.19 -8.55
CA GLN A 168 -1.66 26.56 -8.26
C GLN A 168 -1.96 26.48 -6.76
N LEU A 169 -1.54 25.41 -6.10
CA LEU A 169 -1.64 25.25 -4.65
C LEU A 169 -0.93 26.36 -3.88
N SER A 170 0.33 26.65 -4.25
CA SER A 170 1.14 27.66 -3.55
C SER A 170 0.54 29.07 -3.57
N LEU A 171 -0.24 29.38 -4.61
CA LEU A 171 -0.92 30.67 -4.77
C LEU A 171 -2.18 30.79 -3.92
N GLY A 172 -2.87 29.66 -3.65
CA GLY A 172 -4.17 29.65 -2.97
C GLY A 172 -4.14 29.18 -1.52
N GLU A 173 -3.12 28.43 -1.11
CA GLU A 173 -3.09 27.79 0.20
C GLU A 173 -2.85 28.79 1.33
N ARG A 174 -3.66 28.67 2.38
CA ARG A 174 -3.63 29.55 3.56
C ARG A 174 -3.05 28.86 4.79
N ASN A 175 -3.15 27.53 4.86
CA ASN A 175 -2.71 26.74 5.99
C ASN A 175 -1.18 26.57 6.01
N ASP A 176 -0.56 26.82 7.17
CA ASP A 176 0.91 26.83 7.30
C ASP A 176 1.54 25.44 7.22
N THR A 177 0.83 24.39 7.64
CA THR A 177 1.29 23.00 7.51
C THR A 177 1.40 22.60 6.04
N VAL A 178 0.37 22.91 5.25
CA VAL A 178 0.39 22.63 3.80
C VAL A 178 1.42 23.51 3.09
N LYS A 179 1.56 24.79 3.46
CA LYS A 179 2.63 25.66 2.93
C LYS A 179 4.03 25.12 3.21
N THR A 180 4.25 24.54 4.38
CA THR A 180 5.54 23.92 4.73
C THR A 180 5.79 22.72 3.84
N ALA A 181 4.82 21.81 3.71
CA ALA A 181 4.91 20.67 2.81
C ALA A 181 5.13 21.09 1.35
N LEU A 182 4.49 22.17 0.90
CA LEU A 182 4.68 22.74 -0.44
C LEU A 182 6.11 23.26 -0.64
N ARG A 183 6.66 23.97 0.34
CA ARG A 183 8.04 24.44 0.30
C ARG A 183 9.01 23.26 0.20
N ASP A 184 8.78 22.21 0.98
CA ASP A 184 9.61 21.01 0.97
C ASP A 184 9.50 20.25 -0.36
N ALA A 185 8.29 20.14 -0.93
CA ALA A 185 8.03 19.51 -2.21
C ALA A 185 8.67 20.26 -3.40
N ILE A 186 8.66 21.59 -3.35
CA ILE A 186 9.26 22.45 -4.38
C ILE A 186 10.79 22.44 -4.23
N GLY A 187 11.28 22.50 -2.99
CA GLY A 187 12.70 22.63 -2.68
C GLY A 187 13.33 23.81 -3.41
N ASP A 188 14.59 23.64 -3.82
CA ASP A 188 15.33 24.65 -4.63
C ASP A 188 15.10 24.49 -6.13
N THR A 189 14.35 23.46 -6.56
CA THR A 189 14.13 23.19 -7.98
C THR A 189 13.02 24.10 -8.50
N PRO A 190 13.29 24.98 -9.48
CA PRO A 190 12.28 25.88 -10.00
C PRO A 190 11.11 25.09 -10.62
N LEU A 191 9.90 25.57 -10.38
CA LEU A 191 8.70 25.06 -11.04
C LEU A 191 8.73 25.49 -12.51
N VAL A 192 8.53 24.54 -13.43
CA VAL A 192 8.46 24.80 -14.86
C VAL A 192 6.99 24.77 -15.28
N PRO A 193 6.28 25.91 -15.27
CA PRO A 193 4.88 25.92 -15.66
C PRO A 193 4.74 25.48 -17.11
N THR A 194 3.91 24.48 -17.35
CA THR A 194 3.42 24.20 -18.69
C THR A 194 2.43 25.29 -19.09
N GLY A 195 2.28 25.56 -20.39
CA GLY A 195 1.80 26.84 -20.95
C GLY A 195 0.46 27.42 -20.45
N ARG A 196 -0.35 26.69 -19.68
CA ARG A 196 -1.61 27.20 -19.10
C ARG A 196 -1.40 28.23 -17.99
N VAL A 197 -0.43 28.05 -17.10
CA VAL A 197 -0.17 29.02 -16.00
C VAL A 197 0.68 30.20 -16.48
N ALA A 198 1.54 30.00 -17.48
CA ALA A 198 2.34 31.07 -18.07
C ALA A 198 1.46 32.20 -18.63
N ILE A 199 0.29 31.87 -19.18
CA ILE A 199 -0.65 32.83 -19.75
C ILE A 199 -1.32 33.68 -18.67
N ARG A 200 -1.78 33.09 -17.54
CA ARG A 200 -2.42 33.87 -16.45
C ARG A 200 -1.50 34.88 -15.77
N LYS A 201 -0.19 34.59 -15.66
CA LYS A 201 0.76 35.57 -15.10
C LYS A 201 0.98 36.79 -16.00
N LEU A 202 0.74 36.67 -17.31
CA LEU A 202 0.81 37.79 -18.24
C LEU A 202 -0.45 38.66 -18.24
N GLU A 203 -1.57 38.16 -17.72
CA GLU A 203 -2.83 38.92 -17.62
C GLU A 203 -2.97 39.72 -16.31
N GLN A 204 -2.07 39.51 -15.34
CA GLN A 204 -2.07 40.19 -14.04
C GLN A 204 -1.01 41.31 -13.94
N HIS A 205 -0.28 41.58 -15.03
CA HIS A 205 0.73 42.64 -15.16
C HIS A 205 0.46 43.46 -16.41
#